data_AF-A0A178JEK7-F1
#
_entry.id   AF-A0A178JEK7-F1
#
_cell.length_a   1.000
_cell.length_b   1.000
_cell.length_c   1.000
_cell.angle_alpha   90.00
_cell.angle_beta   90.00
_cell.angle_gamma   90.00
#
_symmetry.space_group_name_H-M   'P 1'
#
loop_
_entity.id
_entity.type
_entity.pdbx_description
1 polymer ?
#
loop_
_entity_poly.entity_id
_entity_poly.type
_entity_poly.pdbx_seq_one_letter_code
_entity_poly.pdbx_strand_id
1 'polypeptide(L)'
;MPLTVVVIGCEHSQGLSKKDDRPYNFAQVNYLAPNEGWTSEKGQCQAVGLDKKQIAMNPNPSLVMAFKELENQFPMMCELHLDADPQNPARNIVVDIKPVKG
;
A
#
# COMPACT_ATOMS: atom_id res chain seq x y z
N MET A 1 13.91 3.37 6.27
CA MET A 1 13.78 1.98 6.76
C MET A 1 12.64 1.33 5.99
N PRO A 2 12.79 0.09 5.50
CA PRO A 2 11.70 -0.60 4.82
C PRO A 2 10.56 -0.92 5.80
N LEU A 3 9.33 -0.94 5.28
CA LEU A 3 8.13 -1.36 6.01
C LEU A 3 7.89 -2.85 5.74
N THR A 4 8.13 -3.69 6.74
CA THR A 4 7.91 -5.15 6.63
C THR A 4 6.47 -5.49 7.03
N VAL A 5 5.67 -5.95 6.07
CA VAL A 5 4.22 -6.21 6.26
C VAL A 5 3.75 -7.40 5.42
N VAL A 6 2.59 -7.94 5.76
CA VAL A 6 1.90 -8.91 4.90
C VAL A 6 1.18 -8.16 3.79
N VAL A 7 1.70 -8.25 2.57
CA VAL A 7 1.12 -7.65 1.37
C VAL A 7 0.04 -8.58 0.83
N ILE A 8 -1.11 -8.00 0.48
CA ILE A 8 -2.27 -8.73 -0.05
C ILE A 8 -2.60 -8.35 -1.51
N GLY A 9 -1.87 -7.40 -2.08
CA GLY A 9 -1.93 -7.03 -3.50
C GLY A 9 -1.66 -5.55 -3.75
N CYS A 10 -1.83 -5.11 -4.98
CA CYS A 10 -1.77 -3.70 -5.36
C CYS A 10 -2.94 -3.31 -6.28
N GLU A 11 -3.23 -2.02 -6.32
CA GLU A 11 -4.20 -1.42 -7.22
C GLU A 11 -3.48 -0.37 -8.07
N HIS A 12 -3.69 -0.38 -9.38
CA HIS A 12 -3.19 0.65 -10.30
C HIS A 12 -4.37 1.21 -11.09
N SER A 13 -4.59 2.51 -10.94
CA SER A 13 -5.70 3.22 -11.56
C SER A 13 -5.15 4.33 -12.44
N GLN A 14 -5.53 4.33 -13.72
CA GLN A 14 -5.19 5.38 -14.68
C GLN A 14 -6.37 5.71 -15.59
N GLY A 15 -6.53 6.99 -15.93
CA GLY A 15 -7.60 7.44 -16.81
C GLY A 15 -7.88 8.94 -16.68
N LEU A 16 -9.09 9.35 -17.08
CA LEU A 16 -9.58 10.72 -16.94
C LEU A 16 -10.63 10.79 -15.83
N SER A 17 -10.53 11.84 -15.01
CA SER A 17 -11.50 12.16 -13.97
C SER A 17 -12.90 12.39 -14.56
N LYS A 18 -13.92 11.81 -13.94
CA LYS A 18 -15.32 11.99 -14.38
C LYS A 18 -15.83 13.43 -14.27
N LYS A 19 -15.16 14.28 -13.47
CA LYS A 19 -15.64 15.64 -13.17
C LYS A 19 -15.12 16.68 -14.16
N ASP A 20 -13.87 16.55 -14.57
CA ASP A 20 -13.12 17.60 -15.28
C ASP A 20 -12.15 17.06 -16.34
N ASP A 21 -12.26 15.77 -16.69
CA ASP A 21 -11.36 15.07 -17.61
C ASP A 21 -9.88 15.19 -17.23
N ARG A 22 -9.57 15.50 -15.97
CA ARG A 22 -8.19 15.59 -15.50
C ARG A 22 -7.55 14.21 -15.50
N PRO A 23 -6.38 14.03 -16.14
CA PRO A 23 -5.69 12.76 -16.11
C PRO A 23 -5.26 12.42 -14.69
N TYR A 24 -5.47 11.16 -14.31
CA TYR A 24 -4.96 10.59 -13.08
C TYR A 24 -4.17 9.33 -13.37
N ASN A 25 -3.12 9.12 -12.58
CA ASN A 25 -2.35 7.90 -12.57
C ASN A 25 -1.85 7.70 -11.14
N PHE A 26 -2.45 6.76 -10.41
CA PHE A 26 -2.06 6.46 -9.05
C PHE A 26 -2.07 4.96 -8.81
N ALA A 27 -1.18 4.52 -7.94
CA ALA A 27 -1.11 3.13 -7.52
C ALA A 27 -1.04 3.04 -6.00
N GLN A 28 -1.52 1.94 -5.44
CA GLN A 28 -1.55 1.70 -4.00
C GLN A 28 -1.23 0.25 -3.69
N VAL A 29 -0.49 0.02 -2.61
CA VAL A 29 -0.28 -1.31 -2.04
C VAL A 29 -1.29 -1.55 -0.94
N ASN A 30 -1.94 -2.70 -0.98
CA ASN A 30 -2.80 -3.21 0.06
C ASN A 30 -2.00 -4.14 0.97
N TYR A 31 -2.02 -3.90 2.27
CA TYR A 31 -1.31 -4.72 3.25
C TYR A 31 -2.12 -4.88 4.54
N LEU A 32 -1.75 -5.87 5.34
CA LEU A 32 -2.34 -6.10 6.64
C LEU A 32 -1.50 -5.44 7.74
N ALA A 33 -2.18 -4.72 8.63
CA ALA A 33 -1.61 -4.13 9.83
C ALA A 33 -2.39 -4.59 11.07
N PRO A 34 -1.79 -4.53 12.28
CA PRO A 34 -2.53 -4.76 13.51
C PRO A 34 -3.78 -3.89 13.58
N ASN A 35 -4.90 -4.48 13.97
CA ASN A 35 -6.10 -3.71 14.26
C ASN A 35 -5.91 -3.00 15.61
N GLU A 36 -5.80 -1.67 15.58
CA GLU A 36 -5.44 -0.85 16.75
C GLU A 36 -6.64 -0.54 17.67
N GLY A 37 -7.87 -0.88 17.24
CA GLY A 37 -9.07 -0.51 17.99
C GLY A 37 -9.22 1.01 18.14
N TRP A 38 -9.93 1.46 19.17
CA TRP A 38 -10.01 2.87 19.52
C TRP A 38 -10.29 3.06 21.00
N THR A 39 -9.85 4.19 21.54
CA THR A 39 -10.13 4.60 22.92
C THR A 39 -10.57 6.05 22.94
N SER A 40 -11.61 6.34 23.72
CA SER A 40 -12.15 7.69 23.92
C SER A 40 -12.60 7.86 25.36
N GLU A 41 -13.00 9.08 25.73
CA GLU A 41 -13.60 9.34 27.06
C GLU A 41 -14.89 8.55 27.31
N LYS A 42 -15.60 8.12 26.25
CA LYS A 42 -16.91 7.45 26.34
C LYS A 42 -16.85 5.93 26.26
N GLY A 43 -15.65 5.36 26.18
CA GLY A 43 -15.46 3.91 26.06
C GLY A 43 -14.28 3.57 25.17
N GLN A 44 -14.13 2.28 24.91
CA GLN A 44 -13.04 1.73 24.12
C GLN A 44 -13.50 0.50 23.32
N CYS A 45 -12.78 0.22 22.25
CA CYS A 45 -12.88 -0.99 21.47
C CYS A 45 -11.56 -1.75 21.56
N GLN A 46 -11.62 -2.97 22.11
CA GLN A 46 -10.51 -3.90 22.04
C GLN A 46 -10.60 -4.67 20.72
N ALA A 47 -9.64 -4.43 19.83
CA ALA A 47 -9.56 -5.13 18.56
C ALA A 47 -8.56 -6.30 18.62
N VAL A 48 -8.85 -7.34 17.84
CA VAL A 48 -8.01 -8.53 17.69
C VAL A 48 -7.88 -8.84 16.19
N GLY A 49 -6.69 -9.23 15.76
CA GLY A 49 -6.42 -9.59 14.36
C GLY A 49 -5.82 -8.44 13.55
N LEU A 50 -6.11 -8.45 12.26
CA LEU A 50 -5.51 -7.56 11.27
C LEU A 50 -6.58 -6.73 10.55
N ASP A 51 -6.20 -5.54 10.10
CA ASP A 51 -7.01 -4.68 9.25
C ASP A 51 -6.29 -4.39 7.92
N LYS A 52 -7.06 -4.16 6.85
CA LYS A 52 -6.54 -3.76 5.54
C LYS A 52 -6.14 -2.29 5.61
N LYS A 53 -4.85 -2.00 5.48
CA LYS A 53 -4.33 -0.65 5.26
C LYS A 53 -3.86 -0.49 3.82
N GLN A 54 -3.85 0.75 3.36
CA GLN A 54 -3.38 1.13 2.03
C GLN A 54 -2.24 2.13 2.15
N ILE A 55 -1.23 1.99 1.30
CA ILE A 55 -0.14 2.95 1.15
C ILE A 55 0.05 3.29 -0.32
N ALA A 56 0.29 4.56 -0.60
CA ALA A 56 0.53 5.02 -1.96
C ALA A 56 1.81 4.37 -2.53
N MET A 57 1.80 4.09 -3.83
CA MET A 57 2.87 3.45 -4.58
C MET A 57 3.21 4.29 -5.79
N ASN A 58 4.49 4.31 -6.16
CA ASN A 58 4.91 4.90 -7.42
C ASN A 58 4.19 4.19 -8.59
N PRO A 59 3.42 4.90 -9.42
CA PRO A 59 2.64 4.29 -10.50
C PRO A 59 3.49 3.87 -11.72
N ASN A 60 4.81 3.70 -11.55
CA ASN A 60 5.71 3.22 -12.57
C ASN A 60 5.29 1.81 -13.04
N PRO A 61 5.07 1.59 -14.36
CA PRO A 61 4.69 0.29 -14.91
C PRO A 61 5.59 -0.87 -14.49
N SER A 62 6.89 -0.64 -14.31
CA SER A 62 7.83 -1.69 -13.86
C SER A 62 7.52 -2.21 -12.46
N LEU A 63 7.12 -1.32 -11.54
CA LEU A 63 6.75 -1.71 -10.19
C LEU A 63 5.41 -2.45 -10.18
N VAL A 64 4.43 -1.95 -10.94
CA VAL A 64 3.13 -2.64 -11.10
C VAL A 64 3.31 -4.05 -11.68
N MET A 65 4.21 -4.20 -12.66
CA MET A 65 4.55 -5.52 -13.22
C MET A 65 5.19 -6.45 -12.17
N ALA A 66 6.10 -5.94 -11.34
CA ALA A 66 6.70 -6.73 -10.26
C ALA A 66 5.64 -7.27 -9.28
N PHE A 67 4.61 -6.48 -8.96
CA PHE A 67 3.46 -6.98 -8.17
C PHE A 67 2.65 -8.02 -8.94
N LYS A 68 2.45 -7.85 -10.25
CA LYS A 68 1.71 -8.79 -11.09
C LYS A 68 2.42 -10.16 -11.18
N GLU A 69 3.74 -10.18 -11.26
CA GLU A 69 4.54 -11.42 -11.25
C GLU A 69 4.40 -12.19 -9.92
N LEU A 70 4.10 -11.49 -8.83
CA LEU A 70 3.87 -12.05 -7.49
C LEU A 70 2.40 -12.41 -7.23
N GLU A 71 1.49 -12.26 -8.19
CA GLU A 71 0.03 -12.35 -7.93
C GLU A 71 -0.41 -13.65 -7.25
N ASN A 72 0.21 -14.78 -7.61
CA ASN A 72 -0.13 -16.11 -7.09
C ASN A 72 0.54 -16.42 -5.74
N GLN A 73 1.34 -15.49 -5.20
CA GLN A 73 2.04 -15.63 -3.93
C GLN A 73 1.37 -14.83 -2.80
N PHE A 74 0.47 -13.91 -3.12
CA PHE A 74 -0.27 -13.18 -2.10
C PHE A 74 -1.29 -14.10 -1.38
N PRO A 75 -1.50 -13.93 -0.05
CA PRO A 75 -0.82 -12.97 0.82
C PRO A 75 0.60 -13.45 1.21
N MET A 76 1.57 -12.53 1.23
CA MET A 76 2.97 -12.86 1.57
C MET A 76 3.64 -11.75 2.37
N MET A 77 4.65 -12.11 3.16
CA MET A 77 5.49 -11.16 3.88
C MET A 77 6.46 -10.49 2.91
N CYS A 78 6.45 -9.17 2.86
CA CYS A 78 7.36 -8.38 2.02
C CYS A 78 7.94 -7.20 2.79
N GLU A 79 9.14 -6.80 2.37
CA GLU A 79 9.71 -5.50 2.67
C GLU A 79 9.28 -4.51 1.59
N LEU A 80 8.52 -3.49 1.99
CA LEU A 80 8.16 -2.35 1.15
C LEU A 80 9.19 -1.25 1.36
N HIS A 81 9.92 -0.90 0.31
CA HIS A 81 10.84 0.23 0.35
C HIS A 81 10.06 1.52 0.08
N LEU A 82 10.23 2.48 0.98
CA LEU A 82 9.55 3.76 0.95
C LEU A 82 10.53 4.86 0.57
N ASP A 83 10.09 5.77 -0.29
CA ASP A 83 10.79 7.01 -0.62
C ASP A 83 9.81 8.19 -0.61
N ALA A 84 10.34 9.41 -0.57
CA ALA A 84 9.53 10.62 -0.63
C ALA A 84 8.82 10.72 -1.99
N ASP A 85 7.54 11.08 -1.96
CA ASP A 85 6.77 11.34 -3.19
C ASP A 85 7.32 12.60 -3.90
N PRO A 86 7.79 12.49 -5.16
CA PRO A 86 8.28 13.65 -5.91
C PRO A 86 7.24 14.76 -6.08
N GLN A 87 5.95 14.43 -6.02
CA GLN A 87 4.84 15.39 -6.11
C GLN A 87 4.46 15.97 -4.75
N ASN A 88 4.78 15.28 -3.66
CA ASN A 88 4.51 15.73 -2.30
C ASN A 88 5.53 15.16 -1.31
N PRO A 89 6.66 15.84 -1.06
CA PRO A 89 7.72 15.35 -0.19
C PRO A 89 7.30 15.07 1.26
N ALA A 90 6.13 15.54 1.70
CA ALA A 90 5.58 15.24 3.02
C ALA A 90 4.96 13.83 3.11
N ARG A 91 4.89 13.08 2.00
CA ARG A 91 4.34 11.72 1.94
C ARG A 91 5.40 10.73 1.47
N ASN A 92 5.33 9.54 2.02
CA ASN A 92 6.13 8.41 1.56
C ASN A 92 5.30 7.53 0.62
N ILE A 93 5.93 7.06 -0.45
CA ILE A 93 5.35 6.13 -1.41
C ILE A 93 6.21 4.87 -1.52
N VAL A 94 5.58 3.75 -1.80
CA VAL A 94 6.28 2.50 -2.11
C VAL A 94 6.98 2.65 -3.47
N VAL A 95 8.28 2.38 -3.49
CA VAL A 95 9.11 2.41 -4.71
C VAL A 95 9.68 1.06 -5.09
N ASP A 96 9.68 0.08 -4.17
CA ASP A 96 10.16 -1.27 -4.42
C ASP A 96 9.49 -2.26 -3.45
N ILE A 97 9.41 -3.53 -3.86
CA ILE A 97 8.85 -4.65 -3.09
C ILE A 97 9.81 -5.84 -3.11
N LYS A 98 10.12 -6.37 -1.92
CA LYS A 98 10.96 -7.56 -1.78
C LYS A 98 10.28 -8.62 -0.93
N PRO A 99 9.99 -9.81 -1.49
CA PRO A 99 9.60 -10.98 -0.69
C PRO A 99 10.62 -11.26 0.41
N VAL A 100 10.14 -11.42 1.65
CA VAL A 100 10.95 -11.96 2.74
C VAL A 100 11.00 -13.47 2.53
N LYS A 101 12.14 -14.00 2.08
CA LYS A 101 12.34 -15.46 2.05
C LYS A 101 12.51 -15.94 3.49
N GLY A 102 11.57 -16.80 3.93
CA GLY A 102 11.71 -17.58 5.16
C GLY A 102 12.75 -18.68 5.03
#